data_AF-A0AAW6B9I8-F1
#
_entry.id   AF-A0AAW6B9I8-F1
#
_cell.length_a   1.000
_cell.length_b   1.000
_cell.length_c   1.000
_cell.angle_alpha   90.00
_cell.angle_beta   90.00
_cell.angle_gamma   90.00
#
_symmetry.space_group_name_H-M   'P 1'
#
loop_
_entity.id
_entity.type
_entity.pdbx_description
1 polymer ?
#
loop_
_entity_poly.entity_id
_entity_poly.type
_entity_poly.pdbx_seq_one_letter_code
_entity_poly.pdbx_strand_id
1 'polypeptide(L)' 'MMRINKALKCNFSDEDINKVANTRLGWYRRINGTIINFMLSPKVLGIKKADRPGLVNPLEYYLSRR' A
#
# COMPACT_ATOMS: atom_id res chain seq x y z
N MET A 1 -2.29 -9.34 3.52
CA MET A 1 -2.20 -8.97 2.09
C MET A 1 -3.38 -9.49 1.25
N MET A 2 -3.79 -10.75 1.39
CA MET A 2 -4.89 -11.33 0.59
C MET A 2 -6.24 -10.60 0.69
N ARG A 3 -6.57 -10.01 1.85
CA ARG A 3 -7.76 -9.15 2.00
C ARG A 3 -7.70 -7.90 1.12
N ILE A 4 -6.52 -7.31 0.98
CA ILE A 4 -6.28 -6.15 0.11
C ILE A 4 -6.33 -6.59 -1.35
N ASN A 5 -5.77 -7.77 -1.68
CA ASN A 5 -5.87 -8.37 -3.01
C ASN A 5 -7.33 -8.51 -3.45
N LYS A 6 -8.20 -9.06 -2.58
CA LYS A 6 -9.64 -9.15 -2.82
C LYS A 6 -10.33 -7.79 -2.90
N ALA A 7 -10.03 -6.88 -1.97
CA ALA A 7 -10.64 -5.54 -1.93
C ALA A 7 -10.32 -4.70 -3.17
N LEU A 8 -9.10 -4.84 -3.70
CA LEU A 8 -8.65 -4.15 -4.91
C LEU A 8 -8.87 -4.95 -6.20
N LYS A 9 -9.52 -6.13 -6.10
CA LYS A 9 -9.73 -7.04 -7.23
C LYS A 9 -8.43 -7.34 -8.00
N CYS A 10 -7.34 -7.47 -7.26
CA CYS A 10 -6.07 -7.90 -7.79
C CYS A 10 -6.09 -9.44 -7.89
N ASN A 11 -5.69 -9.98 -9.04
CA ASN A 11 -5.71 -11.42 -9.31
C ASN A 11 -4.36 -12.08 -8.99
N PHE A 12 -3.65 -11.59 -7.95
CA PHE A 12 -2.39 -12.20 -7.54
C PHE A 12 -2.64 -13.53 -6.82
N SER A 13 -1.79 -14.51 -7.11
CA SER A 13 -1.79 -15.82 -6.44
C SER A 13 -1.35 -15.69 -4.98
N ASP A 14 -1.75 -16.65 -4.15
CA ASP A 14 -1.29 -16.74 -2.77
C ASP A 14 0.24 -16.86 -2.66
N GLU A 15 0.84 -17.60 -3.58
CA GLU A 15 2.28 -17.81 -3.62
C GLU A 15 3.03 -16.49 -3.89
N ASP A 16 2.58 -15.71 -4.88
CA ASP A 16 3.18 -14.42 -5.21
C ASP A 16 3.06 -13.43 -4.04
N ILE A 17 1.90 -13.42 -3.38
CA ILE A 17 1.66 -12.59 -2.20
C ILE A 17 2.61 -12.99 -1.06
N ASN A 18 2.79 -14.29 -0.81
CA ASN A 18 3.65 -14.79 0.26
C ASN A 18 5.13 -14.53 -0.03
N LYS A 19 5.58 -14.71 -1.29
CA LYS A 19 6.95 -14.37 -1.72
C LYS A 19 7.25 -12.90 -1.42
N VAL A 20 6.41 -11.99 -1.89
CA VAL A 20 6.61 -10.54 -1.70
C VAL A 20 6.51 -10.15 -0.23
N ALA A 21 5.60 -10.75 0.53
CA ALA A 21 5.46 -10.48 1.96
C ALA A 21 6.71 -10.88 2.75
N ASN A 22 7.28 -12.06 2.48
CA ASN A 22 8.50 -12.54 3.14
C ASN A 22 9.73 -11.72 2.77
N THR A 23 9.88 -11.33 1.50
CA THR A 23 10.96 -10.41 1.10
C THR A 23 10.84 -9.06 1.81
N ARG A 24 9.62 -8.52 1.96
CA ARG A 24 9.40 -7.23 2.64
C ARG A 24 9.48 -7.33 4.16
N LEU A 25 9.27 -8.50 4.76
CA LEU A 25 9.34 -8.69 6.21
C LEU A 25 10.71 -8.31 6.78
N GLY A 26 11.79 -8.65 6.08
CA GLY A 26 13.14 -8.24 6.47
C GLY A 26 13.30 -6.72 6.54
N TRP A 27 12.71 -6.00 5.60
CA TRP A 27 12.70 -4.53 5.58
C TRP A 27 11.80 -3.95 6.68
N TYR A 28 10.62 -4.54 6.93
CA TYR A 28 9.74 -4.14 8.04
C TYR A 28 10.41 -4.25 9.41
N ARG A 29 11.29 -5.24 9.59
CA ARG A 29 12.04 -5.42 10.83
C ARG A 29 13.23 -4.46 10.97
N ARG A 30 13.78 -3.98 9.85
CA ARG A 30 14.95 -3.09 9.83
C ARG A 30 14.59 -1.60 9.82
N ILE A 31 13.42 -1.25 9.27
CA ILE A 31 13.03 0.15 9.06
C ILE A 31 11.76 0.45 9.88
N ASN A 32 11.74 1.61 10.53
CA ASN A 32 10.57 2.10 11.26
C ASN A 32 9.35 2.09 10.31
N GLY A 33 8.30 1.35 10.68
CA GLY A 33 7.20 0.93 9.80
C GLY A 33 6.46 2.05 9.05
N THR A 34 6.65 3.30 9.45
CA THR A 34 6.18 4.52 8.78
C THR A 34 6.66 4.63 7.33
N ILE A 35 7.92 4.26 7.02
CA ILE A 35 8.47 4.39 5.66
C ILE A 35 7.86 3.36 4.72
N ILE A 36 7.57 2.15 5.21
CA ILE A 36 7.03 1.07 4.35
C ILE A 36 5.58 1.32 3.99
N ASN A 37 4.82 2.11 4.77
CA ASN A 37 3.51 2.57 4.35
C ASN A 37 3.58 3.35 3.02
N PHE A 38 4.65 4.09 2.74
CA PHE A 38 4.85 4.76 1.44
C PHE A 38 5.23 3.80 0.30
N MET A 39 5.66 2.57 0.59
CA MET A 39 5.87 1.52 -0.42
C MET A 39 4.58 0.78 -0.79
N LEU A 40 3.46 1.08 -0.10
CA LEU A 40 2.15 0.62 -0.55
C LEU A 40 1.71 1.48 -1.72
N SER A 41 0.97 0.87 -2.66
CA SER A 41 0.45 1.60 -3.81
C SER A 41 -0.40 2.80 -3.35
N PRO A 42 -0.30 3.97 -4.01
CA PRO A 42 -1.15 5.13 -3.74
C PRO A 42 -2.65 4.77 -3.76
N LYS A 43 -3.05 3.78 -4.56
CA LYS A 43 -4.42 3.24 -4.60
C LYS A 43 -4.87 2.64 -3.27
N VAL A 44 -3.97 1.99 -2.54
CA VAL A 44 -4.23 1.42 -1.20
C VAL A 44 -4.29 2.53 -0.16
N LEU A 45 -3.38 3.49 -0.26
CA LEU A 45 -3.24 4.58 0.71
C LEU A 45 -4.39 5.59 0.61
N GLY A 46 -4.92 5.81 -0.59
CA GLY A 46 -6.06 6.69 -0.85
C GLY A 46 -7.42 6.12 -0.43
N ILE A 47 -7.50 4.87 0.06
CA ILE A 47 -8.77 4.30 0.53
C ILE A 47 -9.19 4.98 1.83
N LYS A 48 -10.30 5.72 1.79
CA LYS A 48 -10.97 6.23 3.00
C LYS A 48 -11.59 5.06 3.76
N LYS A 49 -11.33 4.98 5.08
CA LYS A 49 -11.91 3.94 5.92
C LYS A 49 -12.39 4.52 7.25
N ALA A 50 -13.70 4.49 7.48
CA ALA A 50 -14.33 5.11 8.63
C ALA A 50 -13.84 6.56 8.80
N ASP A 51 -13.35 6.92 9.98
CA ASP A 51 -12.83 8.24 10.31
C ASP A 51 -11.43 8.52 9.74
N ARG A 52 -10.73 7.51 9.19
CA ARG A 52 -9.41 7.70 8.59
C ARG A 52 -9.55 8.25 7.17
N PRO A 53 -9.11 9.49 6.89
CA PRO A 53 -9.05 10.00 5.52
C PRO A 53 -8.03 9.21 4.69
N GLY A 54 -8.34 9.03 3.41
CA GLY A 54 -7.39 8.48 2.45
C GLY A 54 -6.19 9.41 2.30
N LEU A 55 -4.99 8.85 2.21
CA LEU A 55 -3.79 9.65 1.97
C LEU A 55 -3.78 10.14 0.52
N VAL A 56 -3.64 11.45 0.34
CA VAL A 56 -3.55 12.08 -0.97
C VAL A 56 -2.26 11.65 -1.66
N ASN A 57 -2.36 11.27 -2.95
CA ASN A 57 -1.19 10.99 -3.76
C ASN A 57 -0.41 12.30 -4.00
N PRO A 58 0.87 12.40 -3.57
CA PRO A 58 1.65 13.62 -3.72
C PRO A 58 1.77 14.09 -5.16
N LEU A 59 1.91 13.16 -6.12
CA LEU A 59 2.06 13.50 -7.54
C LEU A 59 0.80 14.16 -8.09
N GLU A 60 -0.37 13.57 -7.84
CA GLU A 60 -1.68 14.13 -8.24
C GLU A 60 -1.88 15.52 -7.63
N TYR A 61 -1.53 15.69 -6.35
CA TYR A 61 -1.62 16.97 -5.66
C TYR A 61 -0.80 18.06 -6.36
N TYR A 62 0.45 17.77 -6.74
CA TYR A 62 1.28 18.74 -7.45
C TYR A 62 0.81 19.00 -8.87
N LEU A 63 0.35 17.98 -9.60
CA LEU A 63 -0.15 18.14 -10.97
C LEU A 63 -1.45 18.95 -11.04
N SER A 64 -2.33 18.82 -10.04
CA SER A 64 -3.60 19.57 -9.96
C SER A 64 -3.45 21.08 -9.73
N ARG A 65 -2.26 21.52 -9.31
CA ARG A 65 -1.95 22.93 -9.00
C ARG A 65 -1.27 23.66 -10.16
N ARG A 66 -1.19 23.03 -11.34
CA ARG A 66 -0.64 23.59 -12.57
C ARG A 66 -1.76 23.97 -13.52
#